data_AF-A0A2R7UIB1-F1
#
_entry.id   AF-A0A2R7UIB1-F1
#
_cell.length_a   1.000
_cell.length_b   1.000
_cell.length_c   1.000
_cell.angle_alpha   90.00
_cell.angle_beta   90.00
_cell.angle_gamma   90.00
#
_symmetry.space_group_name_H-M   'P 1'
#
loop_
_entity.id
_entity.type
_entity.pdbx_description
1 polymer ?
#
loop_
_entity_poly.entity_id
_entity_poly.type
_entity_poly.pdbx_seq_one_letter_code
_entity_poly.pdbx_strand_id
1 'polypeptide(L)'
;MNIVLYAPQEIPKTLTARVAISRLGEHLQAFLNANNISSWTPDEDYVLRDDKLADVLVTLGTAKGMTIAQIKYQARRVRKLAKTGGAIMKLNHAYSMVANCLGYRDFKTSFKCRSVDHYVDNLWLTDMLLRDGLLASERPESWPSSRITDELRARMRFNKIRSNIINPIKKRGRKARTQKEQEFLEAKRHEISRGGRAPFETRE
;
A
#
# COMPACT_ATOMS: atom_id res chain seq x y z
N MET A 1 -81.33 18.45 -21.07
CA MET A 1 -80.35 18.87 -20.05
C MET A 1 -79.10 18.05 -20.28
N ASN A 2 -78.05 18.64 -20.87
CA ASN A 2 -76.85 17.90 -21.25
C ASN A 2 -75.88 17.87 -20.08
N ILE A 3 -75.60 16.67 -19.55
CA ILE A 3 -74.62 16.46 -18.47
C ILE A 3 -73.26 16.22 -19.13
N VAL A 4 -72.32 17.14 -18.93
CA VAL A 4 -70.94 16.99 -19.37
C VAL A 4 -70.16 16.28 -18.26
N LEU A 5 -69.76 15.04 -18.50
CA LEU A 5 -68.88 14.26 -17.62
C LEU A 5 -67.43 14.68 -17.86
N TYR A 6 -66.83 15.41 -16.92
CA TYR A 6 -65.40 15.70 -16.93
C TYR A 6 -64.59 14.45 -16.57
N ALA A 7 -63.41 14.32 -17.18
CA ALA A 7 -62.46 13.27 -16.82
C ALA A 7 -62.01 13.41 -15.34
N PRO A 8 -61.69 12.30 -14.65
CA PRO A 8 -61.24 12.34 -13.27
C PRO A 8 -60.02 13.26 -13.14
N GLN A 9 -60.06 14.23 -12.22
CA GLN A 9 -58.90 15.06 -11.94
C GLN A 9 -57.79 14.19 -11.33
N GLU A 10 -56.55 14.34 -11.82
CA GLU A 10 -55.40 13.67 -11.23
C GLU A 10 -55.23 14.11 -9.77
N ILE A 11 -55.29 13.15 -8.85
CA ILE A 11 -55.12 13.40 -7.43
C ILE A 11 -53.68 13.89 -7.21
N PRO A 12 -53.46 15.05 -6.57
CA PRO A 12 -52.12 15.55 -6.31
C PRO A 12 -51.35 14.51 -5.49
N LYS A 13 -50.16 14.11 -5.98
CA LYS A 13 -49.31 13.13 -5.31
C LYS A 13 -48.92 13.64 -3.92
N THR A 14 -49.60 13.14 -2.90
CA THR A 14 -49.25 13.39 -1.50
C THR A 14 -47.85 12.85 -1.22
N LEU A 15 -46.92 13.73 -0.86
CA LEU A 15 -45.59 13.35 -0.38
C LEU A 15 -45.75 12.46 0.86
N THR A 16 -45.52 11.16 0.71
CA THR A 16 -45.55 10.23 1.84
C THR A 16 -44.19 10.20 2.53
N ALA A 17 -44.16 10.06 3.85
CA ALA A 17 -42.93 10.03 4.66
C ALA A 17 -41.91 8.98 4.16
N ARG A 18 -42.37 7.93 3.49
CA ARG A 18 -41.54 6.90 2.85
C ARG A 18 -40.66 7.44 1.72
N VAL A 19 -41.15 8.41 0.94
CA VAL A 19 -40.39 9.08 -0.13
C VAL A 19 -39.32 10.01 0.45
N ALA A 20 -39.62 10.69 1.56
CA ALA A 20 -38.66 11.52 2.29
C ALA A 20 -37.50 10.68 2.88
N ILE A 21 -37.81 9.50 3.42
CA ILE A 21 -36.78 8.58 3.95
C ILE A 21 -35.91 8.01 2.82
N SER A 22 -36.49 7.65 1.66
CA SER A 22 -35.70 7.13 0.52
C SER A 22 -34.73 8.16 -0.07
N ARG A 23 -35.03 9.46 0.06
CA ARG A 23 -34.21 10.56 -0.46
C ARG A 23 -33.36 11.23 0.62
N LEU A 24 -33.38 10.75 1.85
CA LEU A 24 -32.68 11.39 2.97
C LEU A 24 -31.15 11.41 2.76
N GLY A 25 -30.60 10.36 2.13
CA GLY A 25 -29.19 10.32 1.71
C GLY A 25 -28.86 11.34 0.61
N GLU A 26 -29.77 11.54 -0.35
CA GLU A 26 -29.63 12.55 -1.40
C GLU A 26 -29.74 13.97 -0.82
N HIS A 27 -30.63 14.17 0.16
CA HIS A 27 -30.75 15.44 0.89
C HIS A 27 -29.54 15.72 1.78
N LEU A 28 -28.96 14.71 2.44
CA LEU A 28 -27.71 14.86 3.19
C LEU A 28 -26.57 15.22 2.25
N GLN A 29 -26.45 14.53 1.10
CA GLN A 29 -25.42 14.83 0.12
C GLN A 29 -25.59 16.24 -0.46
N ALA A 30 -26.83 16.63 -0.78
CA ALA A 30 -27.14 17.98 -1.25
C ALA A 30 -26.89 19.04 -0.18
N PHE A 31 -27.19 18.76 1.09
CA PHE A 31 -26.90 19.64 2.22
C PHE A 31 -25.39 19.79 2.42
N LEU A 32 -24.63 18.69 2.41
CA LEU A 32 -23.18 18.74 2.50
C LEU A 32 -22.60 19.52 1.32
N ASN A 33 -23.02 19.23 0.08
CA ASN A 33 -22.57 19.96 -1.10
C ASN A 33 -22.96 21.45 -1.08
N ALA A 34 -24.15 21.80 -0.56
CA ALA A 34 -24.62 23.18 -0.42
C ALA A 34 -23.85 23.95 0.67
N ASN A 35 -23.41 23.26 1.73
CA ASN A 35 -22.54 23.85 2.75
C ASN A 35 -21.06 23.85 2.34
N ASN A 36 -20.70 23.12 1.27
CA ASN A 36 -19.36 23.07 0.66
C ASN A 36 -19.30 23.83 -0.68
N ILE A 37 -20.21 24.79 -0.93
CA ILE A 37 -20.25 25.59 -2.19
C ILE A 37 -18.96 26.40 -2.36
N SER A 38 -18.42 26.90 -1.25
CA SER A 38 -17.00 27.19 -1.15
C SER A 38 -16.31 25.85 -0.88
N SER A 39 -15.65 25.29 -1.89
CA SER A 39 -14.55 24.35 -1.64
C SER A 39 -13.71 24.84 -0.46
N TRP A 40 -13.04 23.93 0.24
CA TRP A 40 -12.06 24.30 1.26
C TRP A 40 -11.19 25.42 0.69
N THR A 41 -11.05 26.52 1.44
CA THR A 41 -10.21 27.61 0.95
C THR A 41 -8.80 27.06 0.75
N PRO A 42 -8.00 27.56 -0.20
CA PRO A 42 -6.64 27.04 -0.43
C PRO A 42 -5.76 27.06 0.84
N ASP A 43 -6.11 27.92 1.80
CA ASP A 43 -5.48 28.03 3.11
C ASP A 43 -5.90 26.92 4.10
N GLU A 44 -7.06 26.31 3.88
CA GLU A 44 -7.62 25.19 4.64
C GLU A 44 -7.32 23.82 4.00
N ASP A 45 -6.93 23.79 2.72
CA ASP A 45 -6.54 22.57 2.01
C ASP A 45 -5.26 21.97 2.63
N TYR A 46 -5.39 20.78 3.21
CA TYR A 46 -4.24 20.10 3.80
C TYR A 46 -3.26 19.62 2.71
N VAL A 47 -2.12 20.30 2.61
CA VAL A 47 -1.02 19.87 1.74
C VAL A 47 -0.24 18.75 2.42
N LEU A 48 -0.13 17.60 1.75
CA LEU A 48 0.71 16.48 2.19
C LEU A 48 2.17 16.93 2.26
N ARG A 49 2.77 16.81 3.45
CA ARG A 49 4.15 17.23 3.68
C ARG A 49 5.11 16.05 3.70
N ASP A 50 6.24 16.23 3.04
CA ASP A 50 7.28 15.19 2.92
C ASP A 50 8.07 14.93 4.22
N ASP A 51 7.96 15.83 5.20
CA ASP A 51 8.60 15.73 6.51
C ASP A 51 7.73 15.01 7.56
N LYS A 52 6.42 14.95 7.35
CA LYS A 52 5.49 14.24 8.20
C LYS A 52 5.43 12.77 7.83
N LEU A 53 5.70 11.91 8.80
CA LEU A 53 5.68 10.47 8.59
C LEU A 53 4.31 9.97 8.09
N ALA A 54 3.22 10.48 8.66
CA ALA A 54 1.86 10.07 8.28
C ALA A 54 1.58 10.37 6.80
N ASP A 55 1.86 11.60 6.36
CA ASP A 55 1.65 12.04 4.98
C ASP A 55 2.46 11.19 4.00
N VAL A 56 3.73 10.91 4.31
CA VAL A 56 4.56 10.01 3.50
C VAL A 56 3.95 8.61 3.39
N LEU A 57 3.40 8.07 4.48
CA LEU A 57 2.73 6.76 4.46
C LEU A 57 1.45 6.78 3.61
N VAL A 58 0.68 7.88 3.66
CA VAL A 58 -0.50 8.08 2.81
C VAL A 58 -0.09 8.12 1.33
N THR A 59 0.92 8.89 0.97
CA THR A 59 1.44 8.95 -0.41
C THR A 59 1.95 7.60 -0.89
N LEU A 60 2.58 6.82 -0.02
CA LEU A 60 3.00 5.45 -0.36
C LEU A 60 1.80 4.53 -0.62
N GLY A 61 0.69 4.74 0.10
CA GLY A 61 -0.53 3.96 -0.07
C GLY A 61 -1.35 4.30 -1.30
N THR A 62 -1.12 5.45 -1.93
CA THR A 62 -1.77 5.83 -3.21
C THR A 62 -0.96 5.41 -4.44
N ALA A 63 0.27 4.92 -4.28
CA ALA A 63 1.11 4.48 -5.39
C ALA A 63 0.53 3.22 -6.07
N LYS A 64 0.68 3.06 -7.38
CA LYS A 64 0.25 1.83 -8.11
C LYS A 64 0.96 0.54 -7.66
N GLY A 65 2.11 0.69 -7.05
CA GLY A 65 3.02 -0.37 -6.68
C GLY A 65 4.45 0.14 -6.70
N MET A 66 5.40 -0.73 -6.40
CA MET A 66 6.81 -0.37 -6.34
C MET A 66 7.72 -1.59 -6.43
N THR A 67 8.94 -1.35 -6.91
CA THR A 67 10.01 -2.36 -6.91
C THR A 67 10.52 -2.61 -5.48
N ILE A 68 11.14 -3.78 -5.25
CA ILE A 68 11.79 -4.07 -3.97
C ILE A 68 12.87 -3.03 -3.60
N ALA A 69 13.57 -2.46 -4.58
CA ALA A 69 14.55 -1.42 -4.34
C ALA A 69 13.90 -0.15 -3.80
N GLN A 70 12.77 0.26 -4.40
CA GLN A 70 11.97 1.39 -3.93
C GLN A 70 11.40 1.15 -2.54
N ILE A 71 10.83 -0.04 -2.25
CA ILE A 71 10.37 -0.39 -0.89
C ILE A 71 11.50 -0.21 0.12
N LYS A 72 12.71 -0.66 -0.24
CA LYS A 72 13.87 -0.55 0.66
C LYS A 72 14.31 0.88 0.89
N TYR A 73 14.32 1.68 -0.17
CA TYR A 73 14.63 3.11 -0.10
C TYR A 73 13.61 3.84 0.79
N GLN A 74 12.31 3.63 0.56
CA GLN A 74 11.25 4.27 1.32
C GLN A 74 11.26 3.84 2.78
N ALA A 75 11.54 2.58 3.09
CA ALA A 75 11.66 2.14 4.48
C ALA A 75 12.83 2.81 5.23
N ARG A 76 13.94 3.11 4.55
CA ARG A 76 15.04 3.90 5.13
C ARG A 76 14.61 5.35 5.37
N ARG A 77 13.85 5.94 4.44
CA ARG A 77 13.27 7.28 4.58
C ARG A 77 12.31 7.34 5.77
N VAL A 78 11.35 6.42 5.84
CA VAL A 78 10.40 6.26 6.97
C VAL A 78 11.14 6.14 8.30
N ARG A 79 12.17 5.28 8.37
CA ARG A 79 12.97 5.13 9.59
C ARG A 79 13.70 6.42 9.98
N LYS A 80 14.23 7.18 8.99
CA LYS A 80 14.90 8.46 9.24
C LYS A 80 13.90 9.49 9.79
N LEU A 81 12.71 9.58 9.19
CA LEU A 81 11.64 10.48 9.63
C LEU A 81 11.10 10.12 11.02
N ALA A 82 10.95 8.82 11.31
CA ALA A 82 10.57 8.38 12.65
C ALA A 82 11.63 8.78 13.69
N LYS A 83 12.92 8.67 13.34
CA LYS A 83 14.02 9.08 14.22
C LYS A 83 14.02 10.59 14.47
N THR A 84 13.73 11.42 13.46
CA THR A 84 13.61 12.88 13.64
C THR A 84 12.43 13.24 14.53
N GLY A 85 11.36 12.45 14.50
CA GLY A 85 10.23 12.55 15.44
C GLY A 85 10.47 11.93 16.82
N GLY A 86 11.70 11.49 17.15
CA GLY A 86 12.05 10.92 18.46
C GLY A 86 11.78 9.42 18.63
N ALA A 87 11.21 8.74 17.62
CA ALA A 87 10.90 7.31 17.69
C ALA A 87 12.07 6.43 17.20
N ILE A 88 12.41 5.40 17.98
CA ILE A 88 13.43 4.42 17.59
C ILE A 88 12.76 3.27 16.84
N MET A 89 12.93 3.22 15.52
CA MET A 89 12.34 2.19 14.67
C MET A 89 13.38 1.22 14.10
N LYS A 90 13.11 -0.09 14.25
CA LYS A 90 13.89 -1.14 13.58
C LYS A 90 13.62 -1.13 12.08
N LEU A 91 14.65 -1.34 11.26
CA LEU A 91 14.53 -1.31 9.80
C LEU A 91 13.55 -2.37 9.27
N ASN A 92 13.49 -3.54 9.89
CA ASN A 92 12.51 -4.58 9.52
C ASN A 92 11.08 -4.13 9.73
N HIS A 93 10.82 -3.33 10.77
CA HIS A 93 9.49 -2.78 11.01
C HIS A 93 9.14 -1.74 9.95
N ALA A 94 10.08 -0.87 9.58
CA ALA A 94 9.89 0.09 8.48
C ALA A 94 9.59 -0.60 7.14
N TYR A 95 10.23 -1.74 6.83
CA TYR A 95 9.89 -2.52 5.63
C TYR A 95 8.45 -3.03 5.68
N SER A 96 7.99 -3.52 6.83
CA SER A 96 6.60 -3.95 6.98
C SER A 96 5.65 -2.77 6.88
N MET A 97 5.94 -1.60 7.46
CA MET A 97 5.09 -0.41 7.32
C MET A 97 4.88 -0.01 5.85
N VAL A 98 5.96 0.03 5.06
CA VAL A 98 5.84 0.33 3.61
C VAL A 98 5.07 -0.76 2.87
N ALA A 99 5.22 -2.03 3.25
CA ALA A 99 4.44 -3.12 2.67
C ALA A 99 2.95 -3.02 3.05
N ASN A 100 2.64 -2.58 4.27
CA ASN A 100 1.27 -2.34 4.74
C ASN A 100 0.61 -1.19 3.99
N CYS A 101 1.37 -0.14 3.66
CA CYS A 101 0.89 0.92 2.77
C CYS A 101 0.49 0.37 1.40
N LEU A 102 1.09 -0.70 0.89
CA LEU A 102 0.68 -1.35 -0.37
C LEU A 102 -0.42 -2.40 -0.20
N GLY A 103 -0.94 -2.56 1.02
CA GLY A 103 -2.00 -3.50 1.31
C GLY A 103 -1.49 -4.92 1.49
N TYR A 104 -0.25 -5.13 1.96
CA TYR A 104 0.24 -6.44 2.41
C TYR A 104 0.37 -6.49 3.94
N ARG A 105 0.31 -7.67 4.55
CA ARG A 105 0.47 -7.80 6.01
C ARG A 105 1.89 -7.52 6.50
N ASP A 106 2.89 -7.95 5.72
CA ASP A 106 4.30 -7.80 6.07
C ASP A 106 5.18 -7.79 4.82
N PHE A 107 6.42 -7.33 4.97
CA PHE A 107 7.37 -7.34 3.86
C PHE A 107 7.66 -8.74 3.29
N LYS A 108 7.53 -9.80 4.11
CA LYS A 108 7.78 -11.16 3.64
C LYS A 108 6.67 -11.64 2.69
N THR A 109 5.42 -11.29 2.95
CA THR A 109 4.29 -11.61 2.07
C THR A 109 4.41 -10.86 0.75
N SER A 110 4.65 -9.55 0.78
CA SER A 110 4.87 -8.76 -0.46
C SER A 110 6.04 -9.32 -1.29
N PHE A 111 7.13 -9.71 -0.64
CA PHE A 111 8.28 -10.33 -1.31
C PHE A 111 7.93 -11.67 -1.98
N LYS A 112 7.01 -12.47 -1.42
CA LYS A 112 6.57 -13.75 -2.02
C LYS A 112 5.65 -13.51 -3.22
N CYS A 113 4.86 -12.45 -3.18
CA CYS A 113 3.85 -12.10 -4.18
C CYS A 113 4.39 -11.26 -5.36
N ARG A 114 5.67 -10.87 -5.30
CA ARG A 114 6.31 -10.05 -6.35
C ARG A 114 6.28 -10.70 -7.74
N SER A 115 6.34 -9.86 -8.76
CA SER A 115 6.57 -10.27 -10.14
C SER A 115 8.03 -10.69 -10.40
N VAL A 116 8.31 -11.16 -11.62
CA VAL A 116 9.65 -11.56 -12.07
C VAL A 116 10.66 -10.40 -11.96
N ASP A 117 10.20 -9.19 -12.29
CA ASP A 117 10.98 -7.94 -12.30
C ASP A 117 11.11 -7.28 -10.93
N HIS A 118 10.83 -8.02 -9.86
CA HIS A 118 10.87 -7.51 -8.49
C HIS A 118 9.86 -6.39 -8.20
N TYR A 119 8.82 -6.26 -9.02
CA TYR A 119 7.72 -5.32 -8.81
C TYR A 119 6.68 -5.92 -7.86
N VAL A 120 6.12 -5.07 -7.01
CA VAL A 120 5.09 -5.38 -6.02
C VAL A 120 3.92 -4.44 -6.27
N ASP A 121 2.78 -5.00 -6.64
CA ASP A 121 1.56 -4.25 -6.95
C ASP A 121 0.92 -3.70 -5.67
N ASN A 122 0.21 -2.56 -5.75
CA ASN A 122 -0.59 -2.08 -4.64
C ASN A 122 -1.97 -2.74 -4.64
N LEU A 123 -2.29 -3.41 -3.53
CA LEU A 123 -3.54 -4.14 -3.33
C LEU A 123 -4.72 -3.23 -2.99
N TRP A 124 -4.48 -2.02 -2.46
CA TRP A 124 -5.54 -1.05 -2.16
C TRP A 124 -6.25 -0.54 -3.42
N LEU A 125 -5.48 -0.28 -4.48
CA LEU A 125 -6.01 0.20 -5.77
C LEU A 125 -6.71 -0.88 -6.59
N THR A 126 -6.62 -2.14 -6.14
CA THR A 126 -7.31 -3.27 -6.76
C THR A 126 -8.53 -3.70 -5.94
N ASP A 127 -9.01 -2.83 -5.04
CA ASP A 127 -10.11 -3.07 -4.08
C ASP A 127 -9.92 -4.36 -3.26
N MET A 128 -8.67 -4.81 -3.14
CA MET A 128 -8.34 -6.02 -2.42
C MET A 128 -8.21 -5.66 -0.94
N LEU A 129 -9.35 -5.47 -0.27
CA LEU A 129 -9.41 -5.24 1.17
C LEU A 129 -8.92 -6.50 1.89
N LEU A 130 -7.66 -6.48 2.31
CA LEU A 130 -7.18 -7.38 3.34
C LEU A 130 -7.92 -7.04 4.64
N ARG A 131 -9.07 -7.68 4.86
CA ARG A 131 -9.62 -7.80 6.22
C ARG A 131 -8.54 -8.40 7.10
N ASP A 132 -8.39 -7.91 8.33
CA ASP A 132 -7.44 -8.40 9.35
C ASP A 132 -7.52 -9.93 9.62
N GLY A 133 -8.53 -10.61 9.08
CA GLY A 133 -8.67 -12.06 9.11
C GLY A 133 -8.19 -12.84 7.87
N LEU A 134 -7.94 -12.21 6.71
CA LEU A 134 -7.73 -12.95 5.44
C LEU A 134 -6.31 -13.56 5.28
N LEU A 135 -5.34 -13.10 6.08
CA LEU A 135 -3.95 -13.58 6.06
C LEU A 135 -3.46 -14.14 7.42
N ALA A 136 -4.31 -14.07 8.46
CA ALA A 136 -3.92 -14.46 9.81
C ALA A 136 -4.19 -15.94 10.11
N SER A 137 -5.31 -16.48 9.62
CA SER A 137 -5.77 -17.83 9.94
C SER A 137 -5.76 -18.81 8.77
N GLU A 138 -5.76 -18.34 7.53
CA GLU A 138 -6.02 -19.23 6.40
C GLU A 138 -4.79 -19.50 5.53
N ARG A 139 -4.67 -20.76 5.11
CA ARG A 139 -3.65 -21.21 4.15
C ARG A 139 -3.80 -20.37 2.88
N PRO A 140 -2.73 -20.07 2.13
CA PRO A 140 -2.82 -19.40 0.81
C PRO A 140 -3.79 -20.07 -0.20
N GLU A 141 -4.25 -21.27 0.12
CA GLU A 141 -5.23 -22.09 -0.59
C GLU A 141 -6.69 -21.64 -0.37
N SER A 142 -7.01 -20.87 0.67
CA SER A 142 -8.39 -20.50 1.02
C SER A 142 -8.91 -19.23 0.37
N TRP A 143 -8.05 -18.48 -0.35
CA TRP A 143 -8.47 -17.24 -0.98
C TRP A 143 -9.64 -17.51 -1.94
N PRO A 144 -10.75 -16.75 -1.84
CA PRO A 144 -11.85 -16.88 -2.78
C PRO A 144 -11.31 -16.65 -4.19
N SER A 145 -11.75 -17.48 -5.15
CA SER A 145 -11.24 -17.49 -6.52
C SER A 145 -11.61 -16.19 -7.26
N SER A 146 -10.77 -15.17 -7.08
CA SER A 146 -10.69 -14.01 -7.96
C SER A 146 -9.48 -14.15 -8.89
N ARG A 147 -9.55 -13.53 -10.07
CA ARG A 147 -8.42 -13.54 -11.03
C ARG A 147 -7.10 -13.09 -10.38
N ILE A 148 -7.16 -12.09 -9.50
CA ILE A 148 -6.00 -11.51 -8.81
C ILE A 148 -5.44 -12.49 -7.77
N THR A 149 -6.30 -13.15 -6.99
CA THR A 149 -5.85 -14.16 -6.01
C THR A 149 -5.14 -15.34 -6.68
N ASP A 150 -5.64 -15.79 -7.83
CA ASP A 150 -5.02 -16.90 -8.58
C ASP A 150 -3.67 -16.49 -9.17
N GLU A 151 -3.57 -15.26 -9.68
CA GLU A 151 -2.31 -14.71 -10.17
C GLU A 151 -1.26 -14.60 -9.05
N LEU A 152 -1.65 -14.03 -7.90
CA LEU A 152 -0.78 -13.94 -6.72
C LEU A 152 -0.34 -15.33 -6.24
N ARG A 153 -1.24 -16.32 -6.25
CA ARG A 153 -0.91 -17.72 -5.90
C ARG A 153 0.07 -18.33 -6.89
N ALA A 154 -0.11 -18.11 -8.19
CA ALA A 154 0.83 -18.55 -9.22
C ALA A 154 2.21 -17.92 -9.02
N ARG A 155 2.28 -16.61 -8.76
CA ARG A 155 3.52 -15.89 -8.45
C ARG A 155 4.20 -16.45 -7.19
N MET A 156 3.44 -16.72 -6.14
CA MET A 156 3.98 -17.33 -4.90
C MET A 156 4.59 -18.71 -5.17
N ARG A 157 3.91 -19.57 -5.94
CA ARG A 157 4.41 -20.91 -6.31
C ARG A 157 5.70 -20.78 -7.14
N PHE A 158 5.68 -19.95 -8.17
CA PHE A 158 6.85 -19.67 -9.02
C PHE A 158 8.04 -19.17 -8.18
N ASN A 159 7.82 -18.18 -7.32
CA ASN A 159 8.87 -17.61 -6.47
C ASN A 159 9.41 -18.61 -5.45
N LYS A 160 8.57 -19.54 -4.94
CA LYS A 160 9.02 -20.63 -4.07
C LYS A 160 9.98 -21.56 -4.80
N ILE A 161 9.62 -22.01 -6.01
CA ILE A 161 10.48 -22.86 -6.86
C ILE A 161 11.78 -22.12 -7.19
N ARG A 162 11.70 -20.88 -7.68
CA ARG A 162 12.85 -20.04 -7.99
C ARG A 162 13.77 -19.87 -6.78
N SER A 163 13.22 -19.63 -5.59
CA SER A 163 14.00 -19.47 -4.36
C SER A 163 14.67 -20.78 -3.93
N ASN A 164 13.99 -21.92 -4.09
CA ASN A 164 14.56 -23.24 -3.81
C ASN A 164 15.71 -23.60 -4.75
N ILE A 165 15.77 -23.05 -5.96
CA ILE A 165 16.88 -23.24 -6.89
C ILE A 165 18.03 -22.25 -6.58
N ILE A 166 17.70 -20.96 -6.43
CA ILE A 166 18.70 -19.90 -6.27
C ILE A 166 19.42 -19.98 -4.92
N ASN A 167 18.71 -20.29 -3.83
CA ASN A 167 19.29 -20.28 -2.48
C ASN A 167 20.40 -21.34 -2.31
N PRO A 168 20.23 -22.61 -2.76
CA PRO A 168 21.31 -23.58 -2.79
C PRO A 168 22.48 -23.14 -3.66
N ILE A 169 22.25 -22.57 -4.84
CA ILE A 169 23.32 -22.06 -5.72
C ILE A 169 24.12 -20.97 -5.00
N LYS A 170 23.44 -19.98 -4.39
CA LYS A 170 24.09 -18.93 -3.59
C LYS A 170 24.83 -19.48 -2.38
N LYS A 171 24.28 -20.50 -1.71
CA LYS A 171 24.93 -21.16 -0.56
C LYS A 171 26.16 -21.96 -0.99
N ARG A 172 26.10 -22.68 -2.11
CA ARG A 172 27.25 -23.37 -2.72
C ARG A 172 28.34 -22.39 -3.11
N GLY A 173 28.00 -21.29 -3.78
CA GLY A 173 28.95 -20.22 -4.10
C GLY A 173 29.51 -19.46 -2.89
N ARG A 174 28.94 -19.61 -1.69
CA ARG A 174 29.53 -19.15 -0.42
C ARG A 174 30.40 -20.21 0.23
N LYS A 175 29.94 -21.47 0.28
CA LYS A 175 30.68 -22.60 0.86
C LYS A 175 31.91 -23.01 0.03
N ALA A 176 31.87 -22.78 -1.28
CA ALA A 176 32.99 -23.01 -2.19
C ALA A 176 34.05 -21.89 -2.17
N ARG A 177 33.79 -20.77 -1.49
CA ARG A 177 34.80 -19.73 -1.27
C ARG A 177 35.77 -20.20 -0.23
N THR A 178 37.05 -20.17 -0.55
CA THR A 178 38.13 -20.46 0.40
C THR A 178 38.05 -19.48 1.58
N GLN A 179 38.45 -19.90 2.78
CA GLN A 179 38.44 -19.02 3.97
C GLN A 179 39.12 -17.66 3.71
N LYS A 180 40.25 -17.66 3.00
CA LYS A 180 40.97 -16.44 2.59
C LYS A 180 40.13 -15.47 1.73
N GLU A 181 39.31 -15.98 0.81
CA GLU A 181 38.42 -15.13 -0.01
C GLU A 181 37.27 -14.55 0.82
N GLN A 182 36.78 -15.30 1.81
CA GLN A 182 35.75 -14.82 2.71
C GLN A 182 36.29 -13.70 3.61
N GLU A 183 37.47 -13.90 4.20
CA GLU A 183 38.18 -12.90 5.01
C GLU A 183 38.51 -11.64 4.20
N PHE A 184 38.99 -11.79 2.96
CA PHE A 184 39.24 -10.67 2.06
C PHE A 184 37.97 -9.86 1.75
N LEU A 185 36.86 -10.53 1.46
CA LEU A 185 35.59 -9.86 1.19
C LEU A 185 34.99 -9.20 2.43
N GLU A 186 35.19 -9.78 3.61
CA GLU A 186 34.78 -9.19 4.89
C GLU A 186 35.63 -7.97 5.23
N ALA A 187 36.95 -8.03 5.03
CA ALA A 187 37.85 -6.89 5.16
C ALA A 187 37.43 -5.75 4.20
N LYS A 188 37.17 -6.06 2.93
CA LYS A 188 36.66 -5.09 1.95
C LYS A 188 35.30 -4.50 2.33
N ARG A 189 34.38 -5.30 2.88
CA ARG A 189 33.10 -4.79 3.39
C ARG A 189 33.28 -3.88 4.59
N HIS A 190 34.20 -4.20 5.49
CA HIS A 190 34.54 -3.36 6.62
C HIS A 190 35.16 -2.04 6.16
N GLU A 191 36.08 -2.06 5.20
CA GLU A 191 36.63 -0.87 4.54
C GLU A 191 35.53 -0.01 3.91
N ILE A 192 34.62 -0.60 3.13
CA ILE A 192 33.52 0.14 2.48
C ILE A 192 32.55 0.71 3.53
N SER A 193 32.24 -0.03 4.60
CA SER A 193 31.35 0.48 5.65
C SER A 193 32.00 1.57 6.52
N ARG A 194 33.34 1.60 6.59
CA ARG A 194 34.11 2.68 7.21
C ARG A 194 34.25 3.89 6.27
N GLY A 195 34.41 3.66 4.96
CA GLY A 195 34.50 4.72 3.94
C GLY A 195 33.17 5.38 3.58
N GLY A 196 32.03 4.71 3.79
CA GLY A 196 30.68 5.25 3.55
C GLY A 196 30.17 6.25 4.59
N ARG A 197 31.04 6.70 5.51
CA ARG A 197 30.79 7.76 6.50
C ARG A 197 31.60 9.04 6.24
N ALA A 198 32.20 9.20 5.07
CA ALA A 198 32.65 10.52 4.66
C ALA A 198 31.43 11.31 4.14
N PRO A 199 31.07 12.47 4.72
CA PRO A 199 30.08 13.35 4.10
C PRO A 199 30.61 13.74 2.72
N PHE A 200 29.74 13.72 1.71
CA PHE A 200 30.04 14.40 0.45
C PHE A 200 30.36 15.86 0.81
N GLU A 201 31.59 16.29 0.53
CA GLU A 201 31.94 17.71 0.53
C GLU A 201 30.97 18.42 -0.43
N THR A 202 30.18 19.33 0.11
CA THR A 202 29.45 20.31 -0.68
C THR A 202 30.49 21.18 -1.37
N ARG A 203 30.62 21.05 -2.70
CA ARG A 203 31.30 22.06 -3.50
C ARG A 203 30.45 23.32 -3.48
N GLU A 204 31.11 24.42 -3.11
CA GLU A 204 30.66 25.81 -3.28
C GLU A 204 30.33 26.11 -4.76
#